data_AF-A0AA49Q220-F1
#
_entry.id   AF-A0AA49Q220-F1
#
_cell.length_a   1.000
_cell.length_b   1.000
_cell.length_c   1.000
_cell.angle_alpha   90.00
_cell.angle_beta   90.00
_cell.angle_gamma   90.00
#
_symmetry.space_group_name_H-M   'P 1'
#
loop_
_entity.id
_entity.type
_entity.pdbx_description
1 polymer ?
#
loop_
_entity_poly.entity_id
_entity_poly.type
_entity_poly.pdbx_seq_one_letter_code
_entity_poly.pdbx_strand_id
1 'polypeptide(L)'
;MNVYIHLALAYLKKQRGRTIALVLGVALAVMLVFGTNVISESQSRNQLANIYKMYGTYQGIFTNLNKDLTEKIKNDKDVSKSAVAANLGNLVTDNGISMILNSTDKDYIEMNGYTLIKGHLPNKQGEIVLESQALKKMGLKEKLGETINFKIKKEIKMKTA
;
A
#
# COMPACT_ATOMS: atom_id res chain seq x y z
N MET A 1 -39.70 -34.26 -19.38
CA MET A 1 -38.36 -33.70 -19.12
C MET A 1 -37.65 -34.36 -17.93
N ASN A 2 -38.27 -34.46 -16.75
CA ASN A 2 -37.67 -35.07 -15.55
C ASN A 2 -37.27 -36.55 -15.70
N VAL A 3 -38.04 -37.35 -16.45
CA VAL A 3 -37.75 -38.78 -16.67
C VAL A 3 -36.44 -38.98 -17.45
N TYR A 4 -36.15 -38.13 -18.44
CA TYR A 4 -34.92 -38.20 -19.23
C TYR A 4 -33.68 -37.81 -18.42
N ILE A 5 -33.78 -36.78 -17.58
CA ILE A 5 -32.70 -36.37 -16.67
C ILE A 5 -32.44 -37.47 -15.63
N HIS A 6 -33.50 -38.06 -15.08
CA HIS A 6 -33.39 -39.18 -14.13
C HIS A 6 -32.66 -40.37 -14.74
N LEU A 7 -33.03 -40.74 -15.97
CA LEU A 7 -32.38 -41.83 -16.68
C LEU A 7 -30.91 -41.50 -16.98
N ALA A 8 -30.61 -40.30 -17.49
CA ALA A 8 -29.24 -39.85 -17.77
C ALA A 8 -28.34 -39.89 -16.52
N LEU A 9 -28.83 -39.41 -15.37
CA LEU A 9 -28.10 -39.47 -14.10
C LEU A 9 -27.86 -40.91 -13.63
N ALA A 10 -28.85 -41.80 -13.81
CA ALA A 10 -28.69 -43.22 -13.49
C ALA A 10 -27.58 -43.89 -14.35
N TYR A 11 -27.50 -43.55 -15.64
CA TYR A 11 -26.41 -44.01 -16.52
C TYR A 11 -25.04 -43.48 -16.10
N LEU A 12 -24.93 -42.18 -15.80
CA LEU A 12 -23.69 -41.57 -15.32
C LEU A 12 -23.22 -42.19 -13.98
N LYS A 13 -24.15 -42.53 -13.09
CA LYS A 13 -23.86 -43.17 -11.79
C LYS A 13 -23.45 -44.64 -11.94
N LYS A 14 -23.98 -45.35 -12.95
CA LYS A 14 -23.62 -46.73 -13.27
C LYS A 14 -22.21 -46.83 -13.87
N GLN A 15 -21.80 -45.86 -14.69
CA GLN A 15 -20.50 -45.87 -15.37
C GLN A 15 -19.47 -44.91 -14.75
N ARG A 16 -19.17 -45.11 -13.47
CA ARG A 16 -18.39 -44.17 -12.64
C ARG A 16 -17.03 -43.78 -13.25
N GLY A 17 -16.26 -44.73 -13.78
CA GLY A 17 -14.94 -44.43 -14.35
C GLY A 17 -14.99 -43.49 -15.56
N ARG A 18 -15.92 -43.74 -16.50
CA ARG A 18 -16.07 -42.86 -17.69
C ARG A 18 -16.66 -41.51 -17.32
N THR A 19 -17.62 -41.47 -16.39
CA THR A 19 -18.20 -40.23 -15.90
C THR A 19 -17.16 -39.33 -15.23
N ILE A 20 -16.28 -39.90 -14.39
CA ILE A 20 -15.20 -39.14 -13.75
C ILE A 20 -14.25 -38.57 -14.79
N ALA A 21 -13.80 -39.37 -15.77
CA ALA A 21 -12.92 -38.90 -16.83
C ALA A 21 -13.55 -37.75 -17.64
N LEU A 22 -14.85 -37.84 -17.94
CA LEU A 22 -15.58 -36.78 -18.65
C LEU A 22 -15.67 -35.50 -17.83
N VAL A 23 -16.05 -35.60 -16.55
CA VAL A 23 -16.13 -34.43 -15.66
C VAL A 23 -14.76 -33.78 -15.50
N LEU A 24 -13.70 -34.56 -15.34
CA LEU A 24 -12.33 -34.04 -15.26
C LEU A 24 -11.90 -33.36 -16.57
N GLY A 25 -12.21 -33.93 -17.72
CA GLY A 25 -11.92 -33.32 -19.02
C GLY A 25 -12.61 -31.97 -19.18
N VAL A 26 -13.91 -31.89 -18.84
CA VAL A 26 -14.66 -30.62 -18.86
C VAL A 26 -14.09 -29.63 -17.85
N ALA A 27 -13.81 -30.07 -16.62
CA ALA A 27 -13.23 -29.21 -15.58
C ALA A 27 -11.86 -28.65 -16.01
N LEU A 28 -10.99 -29.47 -16.59
CA LEU A 28 -9.70 -29.05 -17.12
C LEU A 28 -9.84 -28.03 -18.25
N ALA A 29 -10.75 -28.27 -19.19
CA ALA A 29 -11.01 -27.33 -20.28
C ALA A 29 -11.51 -25.97 -19.75
N VAL A 30 -12.46 -25.98 -18.80
CA VAL A 30 -12.96 -24.77 -18.15
C VAL A 30 -11.84 -24.06 -17.39
N MET A 31 -11.03 -24.77 -16.61
CA MET A 31 -9.89 -24.18 -15.89
C MET A 31 -8.88 -23.55 -16.84
N LEU A 32 -8.61 -24.15 -18.00
CA LEU A 32 -7.68 -23.59 -18.97
C LEU A 32 -8.21 -22.31 -19.63
N VAL A 33 -9.49 -22.28 -19.99
CA VAL A 33 -10.14 -21.13 -20.63
C VAL A 33 -10.29 -19.96 -19.65
N PHE A 34 -10.77 -20.22 -18.43
CA PHE A 34 -10.98 -19.17 -17.43
C PHE A 34 -9.71 -18.81 -16.65
N GLY A 35 -8.78 -19.75 -16.50
CA GLY A 35 -7.57 -19.56 -15.71
C GLY A 35 -6.72 -18.41 -16.22
N THR A 36 -6.55 -18.27 -17.53
CA THR A 36 -5.79 -17.17 -18.14
C THR A 36 -6.41 -15.80 -17.85
N ASN A 37 -7.73 -15.69 -17.98
CA ASN A 37 -8.49 -14.47 -17.67
C ASN A 37 -8.39 -14.10 -16.18
N VAL A 38 -8.57 -15.08 -15.29
CA VAL A 38 -8.46 -14.87 -13.84
C VAL A 38 -7.05 -14.46 -13.45
N ILE A 39 -6.02 -15.10 -14.01
CA ILE A 39 -4.62 -14.74 -13.75
C ILE A 39 -4.34 -13.32 -14.23
N SER A 40 -4.77 -12.96 -15.44
CA SER A 40 -4.54 -11.62 -15.99
C SER A 40 -5.20 -10.52 -15.14
N GLU A 41 -6.47 -10.70 -14.79
CA GLU A 41 -7.20 -9.75 -13.94
C GLU A 41 -6.59 -9.67 -12.54
N SER A 42 -6.26 -10.83 -11.94
CA SER A 42 -5.59 -10.89 -10.65
C SER A 42 -4.25 -10.15 -10.66
N GLN A 43 -3.44 -10.33 -11.70
CA GLN A 43 -2.17 -9.62 -11.84
C GLN A 43 -2.38 -8.11 -12.00
N SER A 44 -3.32 -7.67 -12.83
CA SER A 44 -3.65 -6.24 -12.99
C SER A 44 -4.03 -5.60 -11.65
N ARG A 45 -4.96 -6.23 -10.91
CA ARG A 45 -5.41 -5.74 -9.60
C ARG A 45 -4.29 -5.75 -8.56
N ASN A 46 -3.46 -6.78 -8.54
CA ASN A 46 -2.30 -6.85 -7.65
C ASN A 46 -1.25 -5.80 -8.00
N GLN A 47 -1.01 -5.55 -9.29
CA GLN A 47 -0.08 -4.52 -9.73
C GLN A 47 -0.57 -3.13 -9.31
N LEU A 48 -1.86 -2.84 -9.49
CA LEU A 48 -2.46 -1.58 -9.05
C LEU A 48 -2.38 -1.41 -7.52
N ALA A 49 -2.71 -2.47 -6.76
CA ALA A 49 -2.59 -2.46 -5.31
C ALA A 49 -1.14 -2.24 -4.84
N ASN A 50 -0.18 -2.85 -5.53
CA ASN A 50 1.24 -2.66 -5.25
C ASN A 50 1.71 -1.25 -5.56
N ILE A 51 1.25 -0.65 -6.67
CA ILE A 51 1.55 0.74 -7.01
C ILE A 51 1.06 1.66 -5.90
N TYR A 52 -0.22 1.53 -5.48
CA TYR A 52 -0.75 2.36 -4.39
C TYR A 52 -0.04 2.13 -3.05
N LYS A 53 0.44 0.92 -2.80
CA LYS A 53 1.22 0.61 -1.60
C LYS A 53 2.62 1.22 -1.62
N MET A 54 3.26 1.34 -2.79
CA MET A 54 4.62 1.87 -2.92
C MET A 54 4.67 3.39 -3.08
N TYR A 55 3.70 3.95 -3.81
CA TYR A 55 3.71 5.36 -4.22
C TYR A 55 2.56 6.17 -3.63
N GLY A 56 1.69 5.56 -2.81
CA GLY A 56 0.51 6.22 -2.30
C GLY A 56 -0.59 6.40 -3.35
N THR A 57 -1.67 7.07 -2.96
CA THR A 57 -2.88 7.31 -3.75
C THR A 57 -2.91 8.67 -4.44
N TYR A 58 -1.83 9.46 -4.34
CA TYR A 58 -1.73 10.77 -4.97
C TYR A 58 -1.33 10.66 -6.45
N GLN A 59 -1.74 11.64 -7.25
CA GLN A 59 -1.49 11.67 -8.70
C GLN A 59 -0.36 12.62 -9.11
N GLY A 60 0.04 13.54 -8.22
CA GLY A 60 1.09 14.52 -8.50
C GLY A 60 1.78 15.02 -7.24
N ILE A 61 3.02 15.48 -7.39
CA ILE A 61 3.82 16.10 -6.32
C ILE A 61 4.32 17.43 -6.84
N PHE A 62 4.07 18.48 -6.07
CA PHE A 62 4.65 19.80 -6.30
C PHE A 62 5.74 20.04 -5.25
N THR A 63 6.91 20.51 -5.69
CA THR A 63 8.05 20.77 -4.82
C THR A 63 8.40 22.25 -4.80
N ASN A 64 9.16 22.67 -3.78
CA ASN A 64 9.63 24.05 -3.63
C ASN A 64 8.50 25.10 -3.62
N LEU A 65 7.40 24.79 -2.93
CA LEU A 65 6.25 25.69 -2.79
C LEU A 65 6.41 26.61 -1.59
N ASN A 66 5.96 27.87 -1.75
CA ASN A 66 5.68 28.75 -0.63
C ASN A 66 4.24 28.54 -0.13
N LYS A 67 3.86 29.23 0.97
CA LYS A 67 2.53 29.10 1.56
C LYS A 67 1.41 29.50 0.58
N ASP A 68 1.57 30.62 -0.10
CA ASP A 68 0.56 31.16 -1.03
C ASP A 68 0.27 30.19 -2.19
N LEU A 69 1.31 29.60 -2.79
CA LEU A 69 1.16 28.60 -3.84
C LEU A 69 0.53 27.31 -3.32
N THR A 70 0.87 26.91 -2.10
CA THR A 70 0.29 25.73 -1.46
C THR A 70 -1.22 25.92 -1.24
N GLU A 71 -1.65 27.09 -0.77
CA GLU A 71 -3.06 27.43 -0.60
C GLU A 71 -3.79 27.51 -1.94
N LYS A 72 -3.16 28.09 -2.97
CA LYS A 72 -3.72 28.15 -4.32
C LYS A 72 -4.00 26.76 -4.88
N ILE A 73 -3.06 25.82 -4.76
CA ILE A 73 -3.24 24.43 -5.22
C ILE A 73 -4.32 23.73 -4.41
N LYS A 74 -4.30 23.89 -3.08
CA LYS A 74 -5.29 23.27 -2.20
C LYS A 74 -6.73 23.72 -2.50
N ASN A 75 -6.90 24.95 -2.94
CA ASN A 75 -8.21 25.53 -3.26
C ASN A 75 -8.56 25.44 -4.76
N ASP A 76 -7.73 24.77 -5.57
CA ASP A 76 -8.05 24.55 -6.97
C ASP A 76 -9.23 23.57 -7.10
N LYS A 77 -10.18 23.89 -7.98
CA LYS A 77 -11.40 23.11 -8.21
C LYS A 77 -11.12 21.69 -8.69
N ASP A 78 -9.97 21.46 -9.33
CA ASP A 78 -9.59 20.16 -9.88
C ASP A 78 -8.84 19.30 -8.84
N VAL A 79 -8.55 19.84 -7.65
CA VAL A 79 -7.88 19.15 -6.55
C VAL A 79 -8.92 18.62 -5.55
N SER A 80 -9.11 17.29 -5.53
CA SER A 80 -10.05 16.65 -4.61
C SER A 80 -9.52 16.56 -3.17
N LYS A 81 -8.22 16.34 -3.01
CA LYS A 81 -7.53 16.21 -1.73
C LYS A 81 -6.07 16.63 -1.89
N SER A 82 -5.53 17.33 -0.91
CA SER A 82 -4.14 17.79 -0.87
C SER A 82 -3.48 17.38 0.43
N ALA A 83 -2.18 17.11 0.39
CA ALA A 83 -1.37 16.89 1.57
C ALA A 83 -0.09 17.72 1.48
N VAL A 84 0.40 18.18 2.64
CA VAL A 84 1.60 18.99 2.75
C VAL A 84 2.65 18.25 3.56
N ALA A 85 3.89 18.26 3.04
CA ALA A 85 5.06 17.76 3.73
C ALA A 85 6.24 18.73 3.58
N ALA A 86 6.96 18.94 4.67
CA ALA A 86 8.20 19.69 4.72
C ALA A 86 9.34 18.75 5.12
N ASN A 87 10.38 18.68 4.28
CA ASN A 87 11.57 17.92 4.60
C ASN A 87 12.43 18.68 5.62
N LEU A 88 12.67 18.05 6.77
CA LEU A 88 13.44 18.63 7.87
C LEU A 88 14.91 18.12 7.91
N GLY A 89 15.27 17.21 7.00
CA GLY A 89 16.59 16.58 6.91
C GLY A 89 16.55 15.10 7.22
N ASN A 90 17.69 14.53 7.61
CA ASN A 90 17.80 13.12 8.00
C ASN A 90 18.10 13.00 9.49
N LEU A 91 17.41 12.09 10.18
CA LEU A 91 17.81 11.58 11.48
C LEU A 91 18.87 10.50 11.29
N VAL A 92 20.00 10.63 11.98
CA VAL A 92 21.06 9.62 12.00
C VAL A 92 21.21 9.09 13.42
N THR A 93 21.15 7.78 13.56
CA THR A 93 21.41 7.08 14.83
C THR A 93 22.90 6.81 14.99
N ASP A 94 23.36 6.55 16.22
CA ASP A 94 24.77 6.23 16.47
C ASP A 94 25.22 4.93 15.76
N ASN A 95 24.30 4.03 15.48
CA ASN A 95 24.54 2.79 14.72
C ASN A 95 24.51 3.03 13.19
N GLY A 96 24.48 4.27 12.73
CA GLY A 96 24.56 4.66 11.32
C GLY A 96 23.26 4.53 10.52
N ILE A 97 22.11 4.29 11.19
CA ILE A 97 20.82 4.23 10.51
C ILE A 97 20.38 5.66 10.17
N SER A 98 20.14 5.93 8.89
CA SER A 98 19.65 7.21 8.39
C SER A 98 18.18 7.11 8.02
N MET A 99 17.36 8.05 8.50
CA MET A 99 15.93 8.13 8.23
C MET A 99 15.57 9.54 7.81
N ILE A 100 14.62 9.70 6.90
CA ILE A 100 14.14 11.02 6.50
C ILE A 100 13.22 11.56 7.60
N LEU A 101 13.49 12.78 8.07
CA LEU A 101 12.61 13.53 8.96
C LEU A 101 11.72 14.45 8.11
N ASN A 102 10.41 14.25 8.21
CA ASN A 102 9.42 15.13 7.59
C ASN A 102 8.46 15.67 8.65
N SER A 103 8.03 16.92 8.48
CA SER A 103 6.82 17.44 9.11
C SER A 103 5.70 17.35 8.10
N THR A 104 4.60 16.70 8.45
CA THR A 104 3.50 16.43 7.51
C THR A 104 2.17 16.67 8.18
N ASP A 105 1.13 16.90 7.37
CA ASP A 105 -0.25 16.78 7.84
C ASP A 105 -0.70 15.31 7.93
N LYS A 106 -1.91 15.10 8.46
CA LYS A 106 -2.54 13.78 8.56
C LYS A 106 -2.83 13.17 7.19
N ASP A 107 -3.22 14.01 6.24
CA ASP A 107 -3.59 13.58 4.89
C ASP A 107 -2.39 12.97 4.16
N TYR A 108 -1.17 13.48 4.38
CA TYR A 108 0.06 12.90 3.84
C TYR A 108 0.25 11.45 4.28
N ILE A 109 0.02 11.15 5.56
CA ILE A 109 0.17 9.80 6.12
C ILE A 109 -0.82 8.84 5.45
N GLU A 110 -2.09 9.25 5.34
CA GLU A 110 -3.14 8.45 4.71
C GLU A 110 -2.89 8.25 3.21
N MET A 111 -2.53 9.32 2.49
CA MET A 111 -2.28 9.28 1.05
C MET A 111 -1.05 8.45 0.70
N ASN A 112 -0.06 8.35 1.58
CA ASN A 112 1.09 7.45 1.39
C ASN A 112 0.80 6.00 1.82
N GLY A 113 -0.42 5.68 2.24
CA GLY A 113 -0.82 4.33 2.62
C GLY A 113 -0.27 3.88 3.98
N TYR A 114 0.22 4.82 4.79
CA TYR A 114 0.64 4.51 6.15
C TYR A 114 -0.58 4.32 7.05
N THR A 115 -0.55 3.28 7.88
CA THR A 115 -1.55 3.03 8.91
C THR A 115 -0.89 3.09 10.27
N LEU A 116 -1.53 3.80 11.21
CA LEU A 116 -1.06 3.88 12.58
C LEU A 116 -1.30 2.56 13.31
N ILE A 117 -0.23 1.88 13.73
CA ILE A 117 -0.31 0.57 14.39
C ILE A 117 -0.53 0.73 15.91
N LYS A 118 0.11 1.73 16.53
CA LYS A 118 0.06 2.01 17.98
C LYS A 118 0.13 3.51 18.24
N GLY A 119 -0.55 3.98 19.29
CA GLY A 119 -0.46 5.36 19.77
C GLY A 119 -1.37 6.33 19.00
N HIS A 120 -0.89 7.57 18.82
CA HIS A 120 -1.57 8.64 18.08
C HIS A 120 -0.55 9.40 17.21
N LEU A 121 -1.02 10.20 16.25
CA LEU A 121 -0.15 11.13 15.52
C LEU A 121 0.40 12.21 16.47
N PRO A 122 1.57 12.79 16.18
CA PRO A 122 2.17 13.85 17.02
C PRO A 122 1.22 15.04 17.20
N ASN A 123 0.95 15.40 18.46
CA ASN A 123 0.10 16.54 18.84
C ASN A 123 0.88 17.63 19.58
N LYS A 124 2.04 17.28 20.16
CA LYS A 124 2.91 18.22 20.89
C LYS A 124 4.28 18.32 20.25
N GLN A 125 4.95 19.45 20.49
CA GLN A 125 6.32 19.65 20.06
C GLN A 125 7.24 18.58 20.67
N GLY A 126 8.09 17.98 19.84
CA GLY A 126 9.01 16.91 20.25
C GLY A 126 8.43 15.50 20.18
N GLU A 127 7.14 15.34 19.86
CA GLU A 127 6.57 14.03 19.54
C GLU A 127 6.90 13.64 18.09
N ILE A 128 7.19 12.36 17.86
CA ILE A 128 7.48 11.80 16.53
C ILE A 128 6.74 10.47 16.38
N VAL A 129 6.27 10.21 15.16
CA VAL A 129 5.84 8.88 14.74
C VAL A 129 6.97 8.26 13.91
N LEU A 130 7.29 7.00 14.19
CA LEU A 130 8.34 6.24 13.52
C LEU A 130 7.77 4.97 12.89
N GLU A 131 8.33 4.57 11.77
CA GLU A 131 7.98 3.30 11.13
C GLU A 131 8.39 2.12 12.03
N SER A 132 7.53 1.11 12.16
CA SER A 132 7.85 -0.13 12.89
C SER A 132 9.14 -0.79 12.36
N GLN A 133 9.38 -0.72 11.05
CA GLN A 133 10.62 -1.23 10.45
C GLN A 133 11.88 -0.48 10.90
N ALA A 134 11.78 0.84 11.11
CA ALA A 134 12.88 1.63 11.63
C ALA A 134 13.24 1.20 13.07
N LEU A 135 12.24 1.06 13.94
CA LEU A 135 12.44 0.58 15.32
C LEU A 135 13.10 -0.80 15.35
N LYS A 136 12.63 -1.73 14.50
CA LYS A 136 13.21 -3.08 14.37
C LYS A 136 14.67 -3.04 13.92
N LYS A 137 15.00 -2.22 12.91
CA LYS A 137 16.39 -2.05 12.43
C LYS A 137 17.29 -1.44 13.50
N MET A 138 16.74 -0.58 14.37
CA MET A 138 17.45 -0.02 15.50
C MET A 138 17.61 -1.00 16.68
N GLY A 139 17.00 -2.19 16.62
CA GLY A 139 16.98 -3.13 17.75
C GLY A 139 16.15 -2.65 18.94
N LEU A 140 15.27 -1.66 18.74
CA LEU A 140 14.41 -1.11 19.78
C LEU A 140 13.07 -1.85 19.83
N LYS A 141 12.48 -1.90 21.02
CA LYS A 141 11.14 -2.45 21.21
C LYS A 141 10.10 -1.42 20.76
N GLU A 142 8.97 -1.90 20.23
CA GLU A 142 7.85 -1.04 19.85
C GLU A 142 7.02 -0.60 21.08
N LYS A 143 7.63 0.21 21.94
CA LYS A 143 7.02 0.76 23.15
C LYS A 143 6.73 2.25 22.96
N LEU A 144 5.57 2.70 23.44
CA LEU A 144 5.17 4.11 23.39
C LEU A 144 5.78 4.91 24.54
N GLY A 145 5.98 6.21 24.32
CA GLY A 145 6.47 7.15 25.34
C GLY A 145 7.97 7.07 25.61
N GLU A 146 8.74 6.39 24.76
CA GLU A 146 10.20 6.38 24.86
C GLU A 146 10.81 7.67 24.32
N THR A 147 11.86 8.16 24.96
CA THR A 147 12.66 9.28 24.48
C THR A 147 13.88 8.74 23.75
N ILE A 148 14.04 9.13 22.48
CA ILE A 148 15.16 8.72 21.64
C ILE A 148 15.87 9.98 21.17
N ASN A 149 17.19 10.01 21.33
CA ASN A 149 18.02 11.10 20.84
C ASN A 149 18.49 10.80 19.42
N PHE A 150 18.26 11.73 18.50
CA PHE A 150 18.72 11.64 17.12
C PHE A 150 19.65 12.80 16.78
N LYS A 151 20.66 12.54 15.95
CA LYS A 151 21.45 13.60 15.31
C LYS A 151 20.76 14.01 14.01
N ILE A 152 20.46 15.29 13.84
CA ILE A 152 19.84 15.79 12.60
C ILE A 152 20.96 16.18 11.63
N LYS A 153 21.02 15.50 10.49
CA LYS A 153 21.87 15.85 9.35
C LYS A 153 21.00 16.44 8.24
N LYS A 154 21.07 17.76 8.06
CA LYS A 154 20.38 18.44 6.95
C LYS A 154 21.27 18.42 5.71
N GLU A 155 21.01 17.51 4.77
CA GLU A 155 21.59 17.63 3.43
C GLU A 155 20.76 18.63 2.63
N ILE A 156 21.23 19.88 2.55
CA ILE A 156 20.65 20.87 1.63
C ILE A 156 21.13 20.50 0.22
N LYS A 157 20.42 19.61 -0.47
CA LYS A 157 20.55 19.51 -1.92
C LYS A 157 19.64 20.56 -2.55
N MET A 158 20.15 21.78 -2.70
CA MET A 158 19.61 22.68 -3.73
C MET A 158 19.92 22.03 -5.08
N LYS A 159 18.96 21.30 -5.65
CA LYS A 159 18.96 21.06 -7.09
C LYS A 159 18.19 22.21 -7.72
N THR A 160 18.93 23.28 -8.01
CA THR A 160 18.60 24.20 -9.10
C THR A 160 18.69 23.42 -10.41
N ALA A 161 17.58 23.33 -11.13
CA ALA A 161 17.51 23.21 -12.57
C ALA A 161 16.20 23.87 -13.00
#